data_AF-A0A661FS01-F1
#
_entry.id   AF-A0A661FS01-F1
#
_cell.length_a   1.000
_cell.length_b   1.000
_cell.length_c   1.000
_cell.angle_alpha   90.00
_cell.angle_beta   90.00
_cell.angle_gamma   90.00
#
_symmetry.space_group_name_H-M   'P 1'
#
loop_
_entity.id
_entity.type
_entity.pdbx_description
1 polymer ?
#
loop_
_entity_poly.entity_id
_entity_poly.type
_entity_poly.pdbx_seq_one_letter_code
_entity_poly.pdbx_strand_id
1 'polypeptide(L)' 'SCTMCVHRVDANQQPACVEACNDTGGGAMLFGDRNDPDSEISKRVATYASQQIRADLGTDPGVRYRGL' A
#
# COMPACT_ATOMS: atom_id res chain seq x y z
N SER A 1 -16.51 4.91 -1.58
CA SER A 1 -15.45 4.12 -0.90
C SER A 1 -14.28 3.94 -1.86
N CYS A 2 -13.08 3.67 -1.34
CA CYS A 2 -11.93 3.33 -2.19
C CYS A 2 -12.07 1.89 -2.69
N THR A 3 -11.73 1.64 -3.95
CA THR A 3 -11.72 0.30 -4.57
C THR A 3 -10.31 -0.15 -4.97
N MET A 4 -9.27 0.52 -4.44
CA MET A 4 -7.87 0.31 -4.84
C MET A 4 -7.64 0.37 -6.36
N CYS A 5 -8.44 1.20 -7.05
CA CYS A 5 -8.44 1.31 -8.51
C CYS A 5 -8.54 -0.06 -9.21
N VAL A 6 -9.38 -0.99 -8.74
CA VAL A 6 -9.48 -2.36 -9.27
C VAL A 6 -9.53 -2.43 -10.81
N HIS A 7 -10.28 -1.55 -11.46
CA HIS A 7 -10.34 -1.46 -12.94
C HIS A 7 -8.99 -1.20 -13.63
N ARG A 8 -8.04 -0.55 -12.95
CA ARG A 8 -6.67 -0.33 -13.41
C ARG A 8 -5.78 -1.53 -13.07
N VAL A 9 -5.93 -2.07 -11.86
CA VAL A 9 -5.16 -3.25 -11.41
C VAL A 9 -5.44 -4.46 -12.31
N ASP A 10 -6.70 -4.69 -12.69
CA ASP A 10 -7.10 -5.75 -13.63
C ASP A 10 -6.49 -5.56 -15.03
N ALA A 11 -6.13 -4.32 -15.39
CA ALA A 11 -5.42 -3.96 -16.60
C ALA A 11 -3.88 -3.90 -16.42
N ASN A 12 -3.35 -4.44 -15.32
CA ASN A 12 -1.94 -4.40 -14.93
C ASN A 12 -1.36 -2.97 -14.79
N GLN A 13 -2.20 -2.01 -14.41
CA GLN A 13 -1.80 -0.63 -14.14
C GLN A 13 -1.78 -0.33 -12.65
N GLN A 14 -0.96 0.66 -12.25
CA GLN A 14 -0.91 1.14 -10.86
C GLN A 14 -2.16 1.97 -10.51
N PRO A 15 -2.57 1.99 -9.23
CA PRO A 15 -3.61 2.89 -8.76
C PRO A 15 -3.25 4.36 -9.02
N ALA A 16 -4.24 5.17 -9.39
CA ALA A 16 -4.02 6.56 -9.80
C ALA A 16 -3.37 7.41 -8.71
N CYS A 17 -3.71 7.18 -7.43
CA CYS A 17 -3.09 7.89 -6.32
C CYS A 17 -1.61 7.54 -6.13
N VAL A 18 -1.22 6.29 -6.39
CA VAL A 18 0.17 5.81 -6.29
C VAL A 18 1.01 6.42 -7.40
N GLU A 19 0.49 6.40 -8.64
CA GLU A 19 1.11 7.04 -9.80
C GLU A 19 1.34 8.54 -9.54
N ALA A 20 0.30 9.27 -9.14
CA ALA A 20 0.43 10.70 -8.83
C ALA A 20 1.42 11.00 -7.69
N CYS A 21 1.52 10.12 -6.69
CA CYS A 21 2.48 10.27 -5.59
C CYS A 21 3.92 9.99 -6.02
N ASN A 22 4.14 9.07 -6.96
CA ASN A 22 5.45 8.88 -7.57
C ASN A 22 5.87 10.11 -8.37
N ASP A 23 4.92 10.74 -9.08
CA ASP A 23 5.20 11.91 -9.92
C ASP A 23 5.44 13.20 -9.11
N THR A 24 4.66 13.42 -8.05
CA THR A 24 4.62 14.73 -7.34
C THR A 24 4.88 14.65 -5.84
N GLY A 25 4.74 13.46 -5.25
CA GLY A 25 4.76 13.23 -3.81
C GLY A 25 5.99 12.49 -3.29
N GLY A 26 7.03 12.34 -4.11
CA GLY A 26 8.29 11.69 -3.73
C GLY A 26 8.19 10.17 -3.50
N GLY A 27 7.18 9.51 -4.06
CA GLY A 27 7.02 8.05 -3.98
C GLY A 27 6.76 7.53 -2.57
N ALA A 28 6.01 8.29 -1.77
CA ALA A 28 5.65 7.92 -0.40
C ALA A 28 4.65 6.75 -0.33
N MET A 29 3.86 6.53 -1.38
CA MET A 29 2.88 5.44 -1.45
C MET A 29 3.42 4.26 -2.26
N LEU A 30 3.19 3.07 -1.73
CA LEU A 30 3.54 1.80 -2.37
C LEU A 30 2.31 0.91 -2.44
N PHE A 31 2.15 0.20 -3.56
CA PHE A 31 1.06 -0.72 -3.81
C PHE A 31 1.57 -2.04 -4.40
N GLY A 32 0.99 -3.15 -3.96
CA GLY A 32 1.35 -4.51 -4.37
C GLY A 32 0.63 -5.58 -3.55
N ASP A 33 0.99 -6.84 -3.78
CA ASP A 33 0.43 -7.98 -3.05
C ASP A 33 1.19 -8.25 -1.75
N ARG A 34 0.50 -8.17 -0.60
CA ARG A 34 1.08 -8.44 0.73
C ARG A 34 1.28 -9.93 1.01
N ASN A 35 0.63 -10.80 0.24
CA ASN A 35 0.73 -12.25 0.39
C ASN A 35 1.88 -12.82 -0.43
N ASP A 36 2.34 -12.10 -1.45
CA ASP A 36 3.54 -12.43 -2.19
C ASP A 36 4.78 -11.94 -1.40
N PRO A 37 5.63 -12.84 -0.87
CA PRO A 37 6.84 -12.45 -0.14
C PRO A 37 7.87 -11.74 -1.02
N ASP A 38 7.79 -11.91 -2.35
CA ASP A 38 8.68 -11.26 -3.29
C ASP A 38 8.26 -9.85 -3.68
N SER A 39 7.05 -9.45 -3.33
CA SER A 39 6.56 -8.10 -3.60
C SER A 39 7.34 -7.06 -2.79
N GLU A 40 7.46 -5.86 -3.36
CA GLU A 40 8.18 -4.77 -2.71
C GLU A 40 7.50 -4.35 -1.39
N ILE A 41 6.16 -4.40 -1.33
CA ILE A 41 5.41 -4.06 -0.11
C ILE A 41 5.66 -5.05 1.02
N SER A 42 5.69 -6.35 0.73
CA SER A 42 6.00 -7.39 1.73
C SER A 42 7.40 -7.21 2.30
N LYS A 43 8.39 -6.97 1.42
CA LYS A 43 9.77 -6.68 1.81
C LYS A 43 9.88 -5.42 2.67
N ARG A 44 9.19 -4.34 2.29
CA ARG A 44 9.25 -3.04 2.99
C ARG A 44 8.58 -3.09 4.37
N VAL A 45 7.44 -3.76 4.49
CA VAL A 45 6.73 -3.96 5.78
C VAL A 45 7.50 -4.89 6.71
N ALA A 46 8.22 -5.88 6.19
CA ALA A 46 9.09 -6.73 7.00
C ALA A 46 10.37 -6.01 7.48
N THR A 47 10.89 -5.09 6.65
CA THR A 47 12.13 -4.36 6.94
C THR A 47 11.93 -3.18 7.88
N TYR A 48 10.83 -2.43 7.73
CA TYR A 48 10.57 -1.21 8.47
C TYR A 48 9.37 -1.36 9.39
N ALA A 49 9.49 -0.82 10.61
CA ALA A 49 8.36 -0.73 11.53
C ALA A 49 7.20 0.03 10.87
N SER A 50 6.05 -0.64 10.82
CA SER A 50 4.82 -0.11 10.25
C SER A 50 3.67 -0.21 11.25
N GLN A 51 2.70 0.69 11.12
CA GLN A 51 1.56 0.80 12.01
C GLN A 51 0.25 0.76 11.22
N GLN A 52 -0.79 0.28 11.89
CA GLN A 52 -2.15 0.21 11.37
C GLN A 52 -3.00 1.26 12.09
N ILE A 53 -3.78 2.02 11.32
CA ILE A 53 -4.74 2.95 11.92
C ILE A 53 -5.85 2.14 12.58
N ARG A 54 -6.15 2.44 13.85
CA ARG A 54 -7.17 1.77 14.65
C ARG A 54 -6.95 0.25 14.76
N ALA A 55 -5.71 -0.16 15.00
CA ALA A 55 -5.36 -1.57 15.23
C ALA A 55 -6.15 -2.21 16.40
N ASP A 56 -6.61 -1.39 17.36
CA ASP A 56 -7.45 -1.80 18.49
C ASP A 56 -8.76 -2.48 18.08
N LEU A 57 -9.25 -2.23 16.87
CA LEU A 57 -10.48 -2.82 16.36
C LEU A 57 -10.31 -4.22 15.77
N GLY A 58 -9.08 -4.72 15.62
CA GLY A 58 -8.83 -6.09 15.15
C GLY A 58 -9.23 -6.38 13.69
N THR A 59 -9.40 -5.34 12.86
CA THR A 59 -9.87 -5.48 11.47
C THR A 59 -8.79 -5.80 10.44
N ASP A 60 -7.51 -5.80 10.86
CA ASP A 60 -6.31 -5.99 10.01
C ASP A 60 -6.38 -5.22 8.66
N PRO A 61 -6.44 -3.88 8.67
CA PRO A 61 -6.46 -3.11 7.43
C PRO A 61 -5.25 -3.41 6.53
N GLY A 62 -5.52 -3.48 5.23
CA GLY A 62 -4.48 -3.68 4.20
C GLY A 62 -3.49 -2.51 4.06
N VAL A 63 -3.79 -1.35 4.63
CA VAL A 63 -2.93 -0.16 4.55
C VAL A 63 -2.02 -0.07 5.77
N ARG A 64 -0.72 0.10 5.53
CA ARG A 64 0.32 0.22 6.56
C ARG A 64 1.04 1.56 6.44
N TYR A 65 1.27 2.21 7.57
CA TYR A 65 1.92 3.53 7.66
C TYR A 65 3.29 3.41 8.33
N ARG A 66 4.21 4.32 8.00
CA ARG A 66 5.52 4.44 8.64
C ARG A 66 5.68 5.85 9.21
N GLY A 67 6.22 5.94 10.42
CA GLY A 67 6.48 7.23 11.09
C GLY A 67 5.28 7.88 11.76
N LEU A 68 4.27 7.07 12.13
CA LEU A 68 3.19 7.51 13.02
C LEU A 68 3.61 7.50 14.49
#